data_AF-A0A7W9YKR7-F1
#
_entry.id   AF-A0A7W9YKR7-F1
#
_cell.length_a   1.000
_cell.length_b   1.000
_cell.length_c   1.000
_cell.angle_alpha   90.00
_cell.angle_beta   90.00
_cell.angle_gamma   90.00
#
_symmetry.space_group_name_H-M   'P 1'
#
loop_
_entity.id
_entity.type
_entity.pdbx_description
1 polymer ?
#
loop_
_entity_poly.entity_id
_entity_poly.type
_entity_poly.pdbx_seq_one_letter_code
_entity_poly.pdbx_strand_id
1 'polypeptide(L)'
;MTEEEHLRVDPDALISAATADGNATETLAAALAGFLHGTITEHSEYTLARFELALEANRRPELREVYDRLGLRFRTMAAELLTRLGSADPERQARSLLSWTDGILFNFLAGADSARHPSYGELHADATEFLRALLAPAAPPGTGRGGATG
;
A
#
# COMPACT_ATOMS: atom_id res chain seq x y z
N MET A 1 19.61 16.93 7.88
CA MET A 1 18.50 16.37 7.10
C MET A 1 18.16 15.07 7.81
N THR A 2 17.18 15.12 8.70
CA THR A 2 16.84 14.01 9.59
C THR A 2 16.13 12.91 8.80
N GLU A 3 16.40 11.65 9.13
CA GLU A 3 15.85 10.42 8.51
C GLU A 3 14.30 10.41 8.39
N GLU A 4 13.60 11.29 9.12
CA GLU A 4 12.15 11.51 9.01
C GLU A 4 11.67 12.13 7.68
N GLU A 5 12.55 12.72 6.87
CA GLU A 5 12.15 13.48 5.68
C GLU A 5 11.88 12.60 4.44
N HIS A 6 12.53 11.42 4.34
CA HIS A 6 12.52 10.61 3.10
C HIS A 6 11.25 9.76 2.90
N LEU A 7 10.49 9.49 3.98
CA LEU A 7 9.28 8.66 3.94
C LEU A 7 7.98 9.47 4.08
N ARG A 8 8.05 10.78 3.87
CA ARG A 8 6.86 11.64 3.99
C ARG A 8 6.15 11.72 2.65
N VAL A 9 5.37 10.69 2.32
CA VAL A 9 4.28 10.88 1.37
C VAL A 9 3.34 11.92 1.98
N ASP A 10 3.33 13.13 1.42
CA ASP A 10 2.39 14.18 1.80
C ASP A 10 1.02 13.84 1.18
N PRO A 11 0.01 13.48 1.99
CA PRO A 11 -1.29 13.08 1.48
C PRO A 11 -1.98 14.22 0.73
N ASP A 12 -1.78 15.47 1.17
CA ASP A 12 -2.41 16.63 0.54
C ASP A 12 -1.81 16.95 -0.81
N ALA A 13 -0.48 16.82 -0.94
CA ALA A 13 0.21 16.95 -2.21
C ALA A 13 -0.18 15.81 -3.18
N LEU A 14 -0.22 14.57 -2.70
CA LEU A 14 -0.58 13.40 -3.50
C LEU A 14 -2.00 13.51 -4.06
N ILE A 15 -2.94 14.01 -3.24
CA ILE A 15 -4.33 14.16 -3.65
C ILE A 15 -4.52 15.35 -4.58
N SER A 16 -3.82 16.46 -4.32
CA SER A 16 -3.84 17.60 -5.23
C SER A 16 -3.37 17.19 -6.63
N ALA A 17 -2.29 16.40 -6.72
CA ALA A 17 -1.83 15.83 -7.98
C ALA A 17 -2.87 14.88 -8.61
N ALA A 18 -3.40 13.92 -7.84
CA ALA A 18 -4.36 12.95 -8.34
C ALA A 18 -5.67 13.58 -8.86
N THR A 19 -6.10 14.70 -8.28
CA THR A 19 -7.29 15.44 -8.72
C THR A 19 -7.05 16.37 -9.90
N ALA A 20 -5.81 16.85 -10.10
CA ALA A 20 -5.45 17.73 -11.21
C ALA A 20 -5.29 16.98 -12.54
N ASP A 21 -4.80 15.73 -12.51
CA ASP A 21 -4.39 14.99 -13.70
C ASP A 21 -5.54 14.32 -14.47
N GLY A 22 -6.77 14.32 -13.94
CA GLY A 22 -7.91 13.59 -14.52
C GLY A 22 -7.73 12.06 -14.55
N ASN A 23 -6.58 11.55 -14.11
CA ASN A 23 -6.20 10.15 -14.04
C ASN A 23 -5.55 9.84 -12.69
N ALA A 24 -6.34 9.93 -11.62
CA ALA A 24 -5.90 9.68 -10.25
C ALA A 24 -5.16 8.33 -10.07
N THR A 25 -5.53 7.30 -10.84
CA THR A 25 -4.89 5.98 -10.77
C THR A 25 -3.42 6.03 -11.18
N GLU A 26 -3.08 6.75 -12.25
CA GLU A 26 -1.70 6.89 -12.72
C GLU A 26 -0.83 7.64 -11.72
N THR A 27 -1.32 8.78 -11.22
CA THR A 27 -0.60 9.58 -10.22
C THR A 27 -0.30 8.77 -8.96
N LEU A 28 -1.27 7.97 -8.50
CA LEU A 28 -1.11 7.08 -7.34
C LEU A 28 -0.16 5.92 -7.62
N ALA A 29 -0.21 5.33 -8.82
CA ALA A 29 0.68 4.25 -9.21
C ALA A 29 2.14 4.74 -9.26
N ALA A 30 2.39 5.92 -9.82
CA ALA A 30 3.71 6.55 -9.84
C ALA A 30 4.24 6.83 -8.43
N ALA A 31 3.40 7.39 -7.55
CA ALA A 31 3.78 7.63 -6.16
C ALA A 31 4.10 6.33 -5.40
N LEU A 32 3.28 5.29 -5.58
CA LEU A 32 3.45 4.00 -4.92
C LEU A 32 4.69 3.26 -5.43
N ALA A 33 4.95 3.31 -6.74
CA ALA A 33 6.15 2.75 -7.35
C ALA A 33 7.42 3.47 -6.87
N GLY A 34 7.39 4.80 -6.79
CA GLY A 34 8.49 5.58 -6.24
C GLY A 34 8.79 5.25 -4.78
N PHE A 35 7.74 5.15 -3.96
CA PHE A 35 7.85 4.74 -2.56
C PHE A 35 8.46 3.34 -2.42
N LEU A 36 7.94 2.36 -3.16
CA LEU A 36 8.42 0.98 -3.12
C LEU A 36 9.87 0.88 -3.58
N HIS A 37 10.19 1.52 -4.71
CA HIS A 37 11.53 1.51 -5.28
C HIS A 37 12.54 2.13 -4.30
N GLY A 38 12.29 3.36 -3.82
CA GLY A 38 13.18 4.01 -2.85
C GLY A 38 13.33 3.22 -1.55
N THR A 39 12.24 2.63 -1.05
CA THR A 39 12.32 1.77 0.15
C THR A 39 13.20 0.54 -0.08
N ILE A 40 13.06 -0.13 -1.24
CA ILE A 40 13.83 -1.33 -1.55
C ILE A 40 15.30 -1.01 -1.84
N THR A 41 15.58 0.10 -2.54
CA THR A 41 16.94 0.40 -3.02
C THR A 41 17.76 1.29 -2.09
N GLU A 42 17.13 2.14 -1.28
CA GLU A 42 17.82 3.15 -0.48
C GLU A 42 17.60 3.02 1.04
N HIS A 43 16.44 2.50 1.48
CA HIS A 43 16.02 2.53 2.91
C HIS A 43 15.57 1.15 3.42
N SER A 44 16.20 0.10 2.91
CA SER A 44 15.81 -1.30 3.17
C SER A 44 15.88 -1.68 4.66
N GLU A 45 16.85 -1.12 5.38
CA GLU A 45 17.15 -1.41 6.78
C GLU A 45 16.00 -1.05 7.71
N TYR A 46 15.27 0.03 7.44
CA TYR A 46 14.09 0.44 8.21
C TYR A 46 12.95 -0.55 8.09
N THR A 47 12.74 -1.05 6.87
CA THR A 47 11.66 -1.99 6.59
C THR A 47 12.00 -3.36 7.17
N LEU A 48 13.26 -3.80 7.07
CA LEU A 48 13.73 -5.01 7.72
C LEU A 48 13.60 -4.93 9.25
N ALA A 49 14.02 -3.82 9.87
CA ALA A 49 13.83 -3.60 11.30
C ALA A 49 12.34 -3.60 11.70
N ARG A 50 11.45 -3.05 10.86
CA ARG A 50 10.00 -3.12 11.09
C ARG A 50 9.48 -4.55 11.01
N PHE A 51 9.99 -5.38 10.11
CA PHE A 51 9.62 -6.80 10.03
C PHE A 51 10.12 -7.59 11.25
N GLU A 52 11.36 -7.37 11.68
CA GLU A 52 11.90 -7.98 12.90
C GLU A 52 11.08 -7.58 14.13
N LEU A 53 10.76 -6.29 14.27
CA LEU A 53 9.90 -5.77 15.33
C LEU A 53 8.50 -6.39 15.26
N ALA A 54 7.91 -6.53 14.08
CA ALA A 54 6.60 -7.16 13.91
C ALA A 54 6.61 -8.61 14.43
N LEU A 55 7.67 -9.37 14.10
CA LEU A 55 7.84 -10.74 14.55
C LEU A 55 8.03 -10.81 16.07
N GLU A 56 8.87 -9.95 16.65
CA GLU A 56 9.12 -9.94 18.09
C GLU A 56 7.92 -9.42 18.90
N ALA A 57 7.13 -8.51 18.36
CA ALA A 57 5.87 -8.06 18.94
C ALA A 57 4.81 -9.18 19.06
N ASN A 58 4.98 -10.33 18.40
CA ASN A 58 4.16 -11.51 18.66
C ASN A 58 4.57 -12.26 19.93
N ARG A 59 5.79 -12.02 20.43
CA ARG A 59 6.36 -12.68 21.62
C ARG A 59 6.36 -11.77 22.85
N ARG A 60 6.40 -10.45 22.66
CA ARG A 60 6.44 -9.44 23.72
C ARG A 60 5.27 -8.46 23.61
N PRO A 61 4.23 -8.56 24.47
CA PRO A 61 3.07 -7.68 24.43
C PRO A 61 3.41 -6.19 24.54
N GLU A 62 4.47 -5.83 25.26
CA GLU A 62 4.90 -4.44 25.42
C GLU A 62 5.36 -3.82 24.09
N LEU A 63 5.93 -4.64 23.19
CA LEU A 63 6.32 -4.22 21.85
C LEU A 63 5.12 -4.16 20.88
N ARG A 64 4.04 -4.90 21.16
CA ARG A 64 2.81 -4.86 20.35
C ARG A 64 2.22 -3.47 20.32
N GLU A 65 2.11 -2.81 21.47
CA GLU A 65 1.57 -1.45 21.54
C GLU A 65 2.42 -0.45 20.76
N VAL A 66 3.75 -0.59 20.81
CA VAL A 66 4.67 0.27 20.04
C VAL A 66 4.48 0.05 18.54
N TYR A 67 4.47 -1.22 18.11
CA TYR A 67 4.28 -1.59 16.71
C TYR A 67 2.93 -1.10 16.15
N ASP A 68 1.84 -1.28 16.91
CA ASP A 68 0.51 -0.88 16.47
C ASP A 68 0.40 0.65 16.32
N ARG A 69 1.04 1.42 17.20
CA ARG A 69 1.12 2.89 17.05
C ARG A 69 1.91 3.31 15.82
N LEU A 70 3.02 2.65 15.52
CA LEU A 70 3.81 2.90 14.31
C LEU A 70 2.98 2.64 13.04
N GLY A 71 2.20 1.55 13.03
CA GLY A 71 1.34 1.19 11.90
C GLY A 71 0.09 2.05 11.75
N LEU A 72 -0.39 2.70 12.81
CA LEU A 72 -1.64 3.46 12.80
C LEU A 72 -1.60 4.63 11.81
N ARG A 73 -0.47 5.37 11.77
CA ARG A 73 -0.33 6.53 10.87
C ARG A 73 -0.51 6.15 9.39
N PHE A 74 0.09 5.03 8.97
CA PHE A 74 -0.04 4.55 7.59
C PHE A 74 -1.47 4.14 7.25
N ARG A 75 -2.16 3.47 8.19
CA ARG A 75 -3.57 3.07 8.02
C ARG A 75 -4.49 4.27 7.91
N THR A 76 -4.35 5.26 8.79
CA THR A 76 -5.15 6.49 8.77
C THR A 76 -4.93 7.25 7.46
N MET A 77 -3.68 7.46 7.08
CA MET A 77 -3.31 8.14 5.84
C MET A 77 -3.90 7.45 4.59
N ALA A 78 -3.77 6.12 4.50
CA ALA A 78 -4.31 5.36 3.37
C ALA A 78 -5.85 5.44 3.31
N ALA A 79 -6.53 5.38 4.45
CA ALA A 79 -7.99 5.49 4.51
C ALA A 79 -8.47 6.91 4.12
N GLU A 80 -7.79 7.97 4.57
CA GLU A 80 -8.08 9.35 4.20
C GLU A 80 -7.92 9.59 2.69
N LEU A 81 -6.82 9.07 2.13
CA LEU A 81 -6.57 9.10 0.69
C LEU A 81 -7.71 8.44 -0.10
N LEU A 82 -8.06 7.20 0.28
CA LEU A 82 -9.12 6.44 -0.40
C LEU A 82 -10.50 7.09 -0.23
N THR A 83 -10.78 7.70 0.92
CA THR A 83 -12.01 8.48 1.14
C THR A 83 -12.11 9.64 0.16
N ARG A 84 -11.03 10.39 0.00
CA ARG A 84 -10.98 11.55 -0.92
C ARG A 84 -11.08 11.13 -2.40
N LEU A 85 -10.72 9.89 -2.72
CA LEU A 85 -10.88 9.28 -4.05
C LEU A 85 -12.27 8.67 -4.28
N GLY A 86 -13.20 8.79 -3.32
CA GLY A 86 -14.58 8.31 -3.46
C GLY A 86 -14.78 6.83 -3.17
N SER A 87 -13.86 6.20 -2.40
CA SER A 87 -14.02 4.81 -1.96
C SER A 87 -15.31 4.61 -1.16
N ALA A 88 -16.01 3.51 -1.46
CA ALA A 88 -17.19 3.07 -0.71
C ALA A 88 -16.84 2.31 0.60
N ASP A 89 -15.59 1.88 0.77
CA ASP A 89 -15.09 1.22 2.00
C ASP A 89 -13.58 1.50 2.16
N PRO A 90 -13.24 2.73 2.59
CA PRO A 90 -11.86 3.20 2.61
C PRO A 90 -11.00 2.42 3.61
N GLU A 91 -11.52 2.00 4.75
CA GLU A 91 -10.77 1.24 5.75
C GLU A 91 -10.41 -0.16 5.25
N ARG A 92 -11.35 -0.86 4.57
CA ARG A 92 -11.06 -2.16 3.98
C ARG A 92 -10.05 -2.03 2.84
N GLN A 93 -10.23 -1.06 1.95
CA GLN A 93 -9.29 -0.84 0.84
C GLN A 93 -7.91 -0.39 1.33
N ALA A 94 -7.82 0.39 2.41
CA ALA A 94 -6.56 0.76 3.04
C ALA A 94 -5.81 -0.46 3.58
N ARG A 95 -6.52 -1.40 4.22
CA ARG A 95 -5.93 -2.68 4.64
C ARG A 95 -5.40 -3.47 3.45
N SER A 96 -6.16 -3.54 2.36
CA SER A 96 -5.71 -4.24 1.14
C SER A 96 -4.48 -3.59 0.52
N LEU A 97 -4.46 -2.26 0.40
CA LEU A 97 -3.32 -1.49 -0.11
C LEU A 97 -2.06 -1.75 0.71
N LEU A 98 -2.15 -1.59 2.04
CA LEU A 98 -1.00 -1.81 2.91
C LEU A 98 -0.52 -3.26 2.91
N SER A 99 -1.44 -4.23 2.84
CA SER A 99 -1.08 -5.65 2.76
C SER A 99 -0.36 -5.98 1.46
N TRP A 100 -0.78 -5.39 0.35
CA TRP A 100 -0.10 -5.53 -0.94
C TRP A 100 1.28 -4.88 -0.90
N THR A 101 1.40 -3.64 -0.40
CA THR A 101 2.67 -2.94 -0.22
C THR A 101 3.64 -3.74 0.64
N ASP A 102 3.20 -4.24 1.80
CA ASP A 102 4.02 -5.07 2.68
C ASP A 102 4.44 -6.38 2.02
N GLY A 103 3.59 -6.97 1.18
CA GLY A 103 3.91 -8.16 0.40
C GLY A 103 5.04 -7.93 -0.62
N ILE A 104 4.96 -6.84 -1.38
CA ILE A 104 6.02 -6.45 -2.32
C ILE A 104 7.34 -6.21 -1.57
N LEU A 105 7.31 -5.38 -0.53
CA LEU A 105 8.50 -5.09 0.28
C LEU A 105 9.10 -6.36 0.88
N PHE A 106 8.29 -7.25 1.45
CA PHE A 106 8.78 -8.51 2.00
C PHE A 106 9.42 -9.37 0.93
N ASN A 107 8.79 -9.53 -0.23
CA ASN A 107 9.28 -10.39 -1.30
C ASN A 107 10.69 -9.99 -1.77
N PHE A 108 10.94 -8.69 -1.91
CA PHE A 108 12.23 -8.14 -2.35
C PHE A 108 13.26 -7.93 -1.25
N LEU A 109 12.87 -7.83 0.02
CA LEU A 109 13.83 -7.59 1.11
C LEU A 109 14.19 -8.85 1.89
N ALA A 110 13.27 -9.79 2.02
CA ALA A 110 13.45 -11.01 2.84
C ALA A 110 12.88 -12.29 2.20
N GLY A 111 12.18 -12.16 1.07
CA GLY A 111 11.44 -13.24 0.42
C GLY A 111 12.14 -13.84 -0.80
N ALA A 112 11.32 -14.37 -1.71
CA ALA A 112 11.80 -15.18 -2.83
C ALA A 112 12.63 -14.37 -3.86
N ASP A 113 12.39 -13.06 -3.93
CA ASP A 113 13.08 -12.16 -4.86
C ASP A 113 14.22 -11.37 -4.18
N SER A 114 14.63 -11.71 -2.96
CA SER A 114 15.65 -10.94 -2.21
C SER A 114 17.04 -10.89 -2.85
N ALA A 115 17.28 -11.71 -3.87
CA ALA A 115 18.53 -11.72 -4.64
C ALA A 115 18.57 -10.66 -5.76
N ARG A 116 17.47 -9.94 -6.01
CA ARG A 116 17.37 -8.92 -7.07
C ARG A 116 16.66 -7.67 -6.58
N HIS A 117 16.89 -6.56 -7.27
CA HIS A 117 16.14 -5.33 -7.07
C HIS A 117 15.15 -5.16 -8.23
N PRO A 118 13.87 -4.83 -7.96
CA PRO A 118 12.91 -4.55 -9.02
C PRO A 118 13.23 -3.22 -9.68
N SER A 119 12.90 -3.10 -10.96
CA SER A 119 12.96 -1.78 -11.61
C SER A 119 11.75 -0.92 -11.21
N TYR A 120 11.89 0.41 -11.27
CA TYR A 120 10.75 1.31 -11.11
C TYR A 120 9.58 0.96 -12.07
N GLY A 121 9.89 0.60 -13.32
CA GLY A 121 8.86 0.26 -14.32
C GLY A 121 8.07 -1.01 -14.00
N GLU A 122 8.72 -2.02 -13.41
CA GLU A 122 8.07 -3.23 -12.89
C GLU A 122 7.09 -2.85 -11.76
N LEU A 123 7.57 -2.09 -10.77
CA LEU A 123 6.74 -1.66 -9.64
C LEU A 123 5.58 -0.75 -10.07
N HIS A 124 5.79 0.11 -11.07
CA HIS A 124 4.75 0.98 -11.62
C HIS A 124 3.65 0.19 -12.33
N ALA A 125 4.03 -0.81 -13.14
CA ALA A 125 3.07 -1.68 -13.81
C ALA A 125 2.22 -2.44 -12.78
N ASP A 126 2.86 -3.04 -11.77
CA ASP A 126 2.19 -3.80 -10.71
C ASP A 126 1.27 -2.90 -9.87
N ALA A 127 1.75 -1.71 -9.49
CA ALA A 127 0.96 -0.73 -8.75
C ALA A 127 -0.27 -0.26 -9.55
N THR A 128 -0.10 -0.05 -10.86
CA THR A 128 -1.18 0.36 -11.75
C THR A 128 -2.26 -0.72 -11.84
N GLU A 129 -1.87 -1.98 -12.04
CA GLU A 129 -2.81 -3.11 -12.10
C GLU A 129 -3.57 -3.28 -10.78
N PHE A 130 -2.82 -3.26 -9.67
CA PHE A 130 -3.40 -3.36 -8.34
C PHE A 130 -4.39 -2.24 -8.03
N LEU A 131 -4.03 -0.98 -8.30
CA LEU A 131 -4.90 0.18 -8.03
C LEU A 131 -6.15 0.17 -8.91
N ARG A 132 -6.05 -0.23 -10.17
CA ARG A 132 -7.23 -0.42 -11.04
C ARG A 132 -8.19 -1.45 -10.44
N ALA A 133 -7.67 -2.58 -9.95
CA ALA A 133 -8.50 -3.61 -9.33
C ALA A 133 -9.09 -3.15 -7.99
N LEU A 134 -8.31 -2.43 -7.18
CA LEU A 134 -8.72 -1.94 -5.86
C LEU A 134 -9.82 -0.88 -5.95
N LEU A 135 -9.72 0.02 -6.94
CA LEU A 135 -10.62 1.14 -7.16
C LEU A 135 -11.80 0.80 -8.09
N ALA A 136 -11.83 -0.39 -8.67
CA ALA A 136 -12.95 -0.82 -9.49
C ALA A 136 -14.25 -0.77 -8.68
N PRO A 137 -15.36 -0.25 -9.24
CA PRO A 137 -16.64 -0.26 -8.55
C PRO A 137 -17.01 -1.71 -8.20
N ALA A 138 -17.55 -1.89 -6.99
CA ALA A 138 -18.01 -3.22 -6.56
C ALA A 138 -18.97 -3.76 -7.61
N ALA A 139 -18.65 -4.93 -8.17
CA ALA A 139 -19.56 -5.60 -9.08
C ALA A 139 -20.92 -5.75 -8.36
N PRO A 140 -22.05 -5.37 -8.99
CA PRO A 140 -23.34 -5.54 -8.36
C PRO A 140 -23.49 -7.00 -7.95
N PRO A 141 -24.04 -7.29 -6.75
CA PRO A 141 -24.26 -8.67 -6.32
C PRO A 141 -25.01 -9.37 -7.45
N GLY A 142 -24.41 -10.42 -7.99
CA GLY A 142 -24.86 -11.07 -9.20
C GLY A 142 -26.36 -11.32 -9.11
N THR A 143 -27.11 -10.76 -10.06
CA THR A 143 -28.52 -11.10 -10.23
C THR A 143 -28.59 -12.61 -10.29
N GLY A 144 -29.17 -13.19 -9.24
CA GLY A 144 -29.18 -14.63 -9.04
C GLY A 144 -29.58 -15.31 -10.33
N ARG A 145 -28.83 -16.34 -10.70
CA ARG A 145 -29.20 -17.25 -11.78
C ARG A 145 -30.44 -18.04 -11.33
N GLY A 146 -31.58 -17.38 -11.34
CA GLY A 146 -32.90 -18.00 -11.39
C GLY A 146 -33.09 -18.51 -12.81
N GLY A 147 -33.42 -19.80 -12.94
CA GLY A 147 -33.60 -20.48 -14.22
C GLY A 147 -32.92 -21.84 -14.18
N ALA A 148 -33.54 -22.83 -13.55
CA ALA A 148 -34.54 -23.71 -14.16
C ALA A 148 -33.90 -24.93 -14.81
N THR A 149 -34.01 -26.06 -14.10
CA THR A 149 -34.28 -27.40 -14.63
C THR A 149 -34.93 -28.12 -13.44
N GLY A 150 -36.21 -28.53 -13.50
CA GLY A 150 -36.81 -29.31 -14.58
C GLY A 150 -36.93 -30.73 -14.07
#